data_AF-A0A522PRJ4-F1
#
_entry.id   AF-A0A522PRJ4-F1
#
_cell.length_a   1.000
_cell.length_b   1.000
_cell.length_c   1.000
_cell.angle_alpha   90.00
_cell.angle_beta   90.00
_cell.angle_gamma   90.00
#
_symmetry.space_group_name_H-M   'P 1'
#
loop_
_entity.id
_entity.type
_entity.pdbx_description
1 polymer ?
#
loop_
_entity_poly.entity_id
_entity_poly.type
_entity_poly.pdbx_seq_one_letter_code
_entity_poly.pdbx_strand_id
1 'polypeptide(L)'
;MASSPLQRDLLVLTDDVSIRNLFYLVRSLAIENPEDGGGRALAAIAEREQYDAVILDMRYSGGTPRGGVYGVGKIQSSMTGRMLTIIAEVDGLETPPLVERYLFSGLPGARMAFMAPRFSSPWETQPS
;
A
#
# COMPACT_ATOMS: atom_id res chain seq x y z
N MET A 1 26.45 15.10 3.37
CA MET A 1 25.54 14.39 2.46
C MET A 1 24.14 14.62 2.97
N ALA A 2 23.32 15.41 2.26
CA ALA A 2 21.95 15.63 2.65
C ALA A 2 21.17 14.34 2.38
N SER A 3 20.65 13.70 3.43
CA SER A 3 19.69 12.61 3.28
C SER A 3 18.48 13.16 2.55
N SER A 4 18.20 12.67 1.34
CA SER A 4 16.95 12.96 0.65
C SER A 4 15.79 12.69 1.63
N PRO A 5 14.80 13.59 1.77
CA PRO A 5 13.71 13.37 2.70
C PRO A 5 13.02 12.04 2.36
N LEU A 6 12.91 11.17 3.36
CA LEU A 6 12.12 9.94 3.25
C LEU A 6 10.67 10.34 2.99
N GLN A 7 10.26 10.25 1.73
CA GLN A 7 8.89 10.51 1.35
C GLN A 7 8.00 9.42 1.96
N ARG A 8 7.08 9.84 2.81
CA ARG A 8 6.15 8.97 3.51
C ARG A 8 4.81 9.66 3.61
N ASP A 9 3.74 8.88 3.54
CA ASP A 9 2.38 9.33 3.77
C ASP A 9 1.77 8.53 4.92
N LEU A 10 1.14 9.23 5.85
CA LEU A 10 0.59 8.64 7.06
C LEU A 10 -0.91 8.90 7.11
N LEU A 11 -1.69 7.82 7.15
CA LEU A 11 -3.14 7.87 7.32
C LEU A 11 -3.51 7.35 8.71
N VAL A 12 -4.44 8.03 9.37
CA VAL A 12 -5.03 7.60 10.64
C VAL A 12 -6.48 7.28 10.38
N LEU A 13 -6.84 6.01 10.57
CA LEU A 13 -8.17 5.49 10.34
C LEU A 13 -8.85 5.26 11.69
N THR A 14 -10.00 5.89 11.89
CA THR A 14 -10.74 5.80 13.16
C THR A 14 -12.19 5.33 12.98
N ASP A 15 -12.62 5.12 11.74
CA ASP A 15 -13.97 4.67 11.41
C ASP A 15 -13.99 3.25 10.85
N ASP A 16 -15.08 2.53 11.13
CA ASP A 16 -15.21 1.13 10.74
C ASP A 16 -15.20 0.91 9.22
N VAL A 17 -15.61 1.91 8.42
CA VAL A 17 -15.69 1.77 6.96
C VAL A 17 -14.29 1.76 6.38
N SER A 18 -13.44 2.71 6.75
CA SER A 18 -12.06 2.78 6.28
C SER A 18 -11.21 1.61 6.78
N ILE A 19 -11.40 1.17 8.03
CA ILE A 19 -10.73 -0.02 8.59
C ILE A 19 -11.17 -1.29 7.86
N ARG A 20 -12.47 -1.43 7.54
CA ARG A 20 -12.97 -2.55 6.73
C ARG A 20 -12.41 -2.52 5.30
N ASN A 21 -12.32 -1.35 4.68
CA ASN A 21 -11.72 -1.22 3.36
C ASN A 21 -10.24 -1.61 3.42
N LEU A 22 -9.50 -1.18 4.44
CA LEU A 22 -8.12 -1.59 4.67
C LEU A 22 -7.99 -3.11 4.78
N PHE A 23 -8.90 -3.77 5.50
CA PHE A 23 -8.93 -5.24 5.58
C PHE A 23 -9.03 -5.87 4.18
N TYR A 24 -9.92 -5.39 3.31
CA TYR A 24 -10.05 -5.93 1.96
C TYR A 24 -8.84 -5.64 1.06
N LEU A 25 -8.24 -4.46 1.19
CA LEU A 25 -7.01 -4.12 0.48
C LEU A 25 -5.87 -5.08 0.86
N VAL A 26 -5.61 -5.21 2.17
CA VAL A 26 -4.56 -6.07 2.70
C VAL A 26 -4.81 -7.53 2.35
N ARG A 27 -6.08 -7.96 2.33
CA ARG A 27 -6.46 -9.30 1.87
C ARG A 27 -6.11 -9.54 0.40
N SER A 28 -6.36 -8.59 -0.50
CA SER A 28 -5.98 -8.70 -1.92
C SER A 28 -4.47 -8.83 -2.06
N LEU A 29 -3.72 -7.95 -1.39
CA LEU A 29 -2.27 -7.94 -1.41
C LEU A 29 -1.67 -9.25 -0.86
N ALA A 30 -2.26 -9.81 0.20
CA ALA A 30 -1.83 -11.09 0.77
C ALA A 30 -2.08 -12.29 -0.16
N ILE A 31 -3.12 -12.22 -1.01
CA ILE A 31 -3.39 -13.24 -2.03
C ILE A 31 -2.39 -13.10 -3.19
N GLU A 32 -2.12 -11.87 -3.62
CA GLU A 32 -1.23 -11.58 -4.74
C GLU A 32 0.24 -11.90 -4.40
N ASN A 33 0.70 -11.52 -3.20
CA ASN A 33 2.07 -11.71 -2.74
C ASN A 33 2.10 -12.18 -1.26
N PRO A 34 1.93 -13.49 -1.00
CA PRO A 34 1.87 -14.02 0.37
C PRO A 34 3.13 -13.78 1.22
N GLU A 35 4.29 -13.69 0.56
CA GLU A 35 5.61 -13.52 1.19
C GLU A 35 5.84 -12.11 1.74
N ASP A 36 5.06 -11.11 1.30
CA ASP A 36 5.26 -9.69 1.64
C ASP A 36 4.65 -9.30 3.00
N GLY A 37 4.19 -10.26 3.80
CA GLY A 37 3.71 -10.01 5.16
C GLY A 37 2.24 -9.55 5.25
N GLY A 38 1.53 -9.43 4.13
CA GLY A 38 0.11 -9.08 4.09
C GLY A 38 -0.77 -10.02 4.92
N GLY A 39 -0.46 -11.32 4.97
CA GLY A 39 -1.19 -12.28 5.79
C GLY A 39 -1.09 -11.99 7.30
N ARG A 40 0.08 -11.56 7.78
CA ARG A 40 0.28 -11.18 9.19
C ARG A 40 -0.47 -9.89 9.54
N ALA A 41 -0.43 -8.90 8.63
CA ALA A 41 -1.21 -7.68 8.79
C ALA A 41 -2.72 -7.95 8.78
N LEU A 42 -3.20 -8.86 7.92
CA LEU A 42 -4.60 -9.25 7.87
C LEU A 42 -5.06 -9.90 9.18
N ALA A 43 -4.25 -10.83 9.71
CA ALA A 43 -4.51 -11.43 11.02
C ALA A 43 -4.55 -10.36 12.11
N ALA A 44 -3.59 -9.42 12.11
CA ALA A 44 -3.54 -8.33 13.07
C ALA A 44 -4.76 -7.40 12.98
N ILE A 45 -5.33 -7.17 11.79
CA ILE A 45 -6.59 -6.41 11.63
C ILE A 45 -7.78 -7.21 12.16
N ALA A 46 -7.81 -8.53 11.93
CA ALA A 46 -8.90 -9.41 12.33
C ALA A 46 -8.93 -9.76 13.82
N GLU A 47 -7.80 -9.71 14.52
CA GLU A 47 -7.63 -10.18 15.89
C GLU A 47 -8.38 -9.36 16.96
N ARG A 48 -8.84 -8.14 16.66
CA ARG A 48 -9.55 -7.29 17.64
C ARG A 48 -10.91 -6.81 17.17
N GLU A 49 -11.83 -6.80 18.12
CA GLU A 49 -13.18 -6.26 17.93
C GLU A 49 -13.20 -4.72 17.81
N GLN A 50 -12.25 -4.00 18.46
CA GLN A 50 -12.19 -2.54 18.42
C GLN A 50 -10.75 -2.00 18.50
N TYR A 51 -10.45 -1.03 17.64
CA TYR A 51 -9.24 -0.19 17.65
C TYR A 51 -9.61 1.24 18.05
N ASP A 52 -8.72 1.94 18.76
CA ASP A 52 -8.84 3.39 18.92
C ASP A 52 -8.45 4.13 17.63
N ALA A 53 -7.47 3.57 16.92
CA ALA A 53 -7.06 4.00 15.59
C ALA A 53 -6.25 2.90 14.90
N VAL A 54 -6.26 2.91 13.58
CA VAL A 54 -5.28 2.20 12.74
C VAL A 54 -4.43 3.24 12.03
N ILE A 55 -3.11 3.17 12.21
CA ILE A 55 -2.14 3.98 11.50
C ILE A 55 -1.65 3.19 10.28
N LEU A 56 -1.77 3.76 9.10
CA LEU A 56 -1.15 3.27 7.88
C LEU A 56 0.00 4.20 7.49
N ASP A 57 1.24 3.73 7.68
CA ASP A 57 2.49 4.42 7.34
C ASP A 57 3.01 3.88 6.00
N MET A 58 2.77 4.62 4.93
CA MET A 58 3.22 4.29 3.58
C MET A 58 4.58 4.93 3.33
N ARG A 59 5.61 4.09 3.15
CA ARG A 59 7.00 4.53 2.99
C ARG A 59 7.47 4.27 1.58
N TYR A 60 7.95 5.33 0.92
CA TYR A 60 8.50 5.19 -0.43
C TYR A 60 9.81 4.40 -0.40
N SER A 61 9.90 3.32 -1.19
CA SER A 61 11.05 2.43 -1.20
C SER A 61 12.27 3.01 -1.96
N GLY A 62 12.12 4.15 -2.64
CA GLY A 62 13.20 4.77 -3.42
C GLY A 62 13.55 4.03 -4.72
N GLY A 63 12.99 2.84 -4.95
CA GLY A 63 13.25 2.01 -6.11
C GLY A 63 12.35 2.39 -7.28
N THR A 64 12.92 2.39 -8.49
CA THR A 64 12.11 2.36 -9.71
C THR A 64 11.30 1.06 -9.69
N PRO A 65 9.96 1.10 -9.80
CA PRO A 65 9.15 -0.10 -9.74
C PRO A 65 9.61 -1.11 -10.79
N ARG A 66 9.82 -2.37 -10.40
CA ARG A 66 10.22 -3.43 -11.34
C ARG A 66 9.17 -3.54 -12.43
N GLY A 67 9.52 -3.17 -13.67
CA GLY A 67 8.62 -3.24 -14.82
C GLY A 67 7.58 -2.12 -14.90
N GLY A 68 7.74 -1.00 -14.18
CA GLY A 68 6.82 0.15 -14.26
C GLY A 68 5.46 -0.08 -13.61
N VAL A 69 5.33 -1.13 -12.81
CA VAL A 69 4.12 -1.44 -12.03
C VAL A 69 4.25 -0.81 -10.65
N TYR A 70 3.43 0.20 -10.37
CA TYR A 70 3.32 0.84 -9.06
C TYR A 70 2.44 0.00 -8.12
N GLY A 71 2.72 0.01 -6.82
CA GLY A 71 1.95 -0.79 -5.87
C GLY A 71 2.48 -0.78 -4.45
N VAL A 72 1.89 -1.66 -3.62
CA VAL A 72 2.27 -1.90 -2.24
C VAL A 72 3.15 -3.14 -2.18
N GLY A 73 4.37 -3.00 -1.66
CA GLY A 73 5.33 -4.07 -1.43
C GLY A 73 5.23 -4.63 -0.02
N LYS A 74 6.36 -4.68 0.70
CA LYS A 74 6.40 -5.27 2.05
C LYS A 74 5.47 -4.58 3.03
N ILE A 75 4.78 -5.40 3.81
CA ILE A 75 3.85 -4.99 4.85
C ILE A 75 4.35 -5.51 6.19
N GLN A 76 4.40 -4.62 7.17
CA GLN A 76 4.66 -4.93 8.56
C GLN A 76 3.51 -4.42 9.42
N SER A 77 3.18 -5.15 10.48
CA SER A 77 2.14 -4.75 11.42
C SER A 77 2.65 -4.84 12.86
N SER A 78 2.27 -3.89 13.68
CA SER A 78 2.59 -3.85 15.11
C SER A 78 1.43 -3.26 15.90
N MET A 79 1.31 -3.66 17.17
CA MET A 79 0.26 -3.19 18.06
C MET A 79 0.87 -2.40 19.22
N THR A 80 0.30 -1.24 19.53
CA THR A 80 0.59 -0.48 20.75
C THR A 80 -0.72 -0.15 21.46
N GLY A 81 -1.00 -0.83 22.57
CA GLY A 81 -2.28 -0.67 23.27
C GLY A 81 -3.48 -1.13 22.44
N ARG A 82 -4.32 -0.19 22.00
CA ARG A 82 -5.45 -0.40 21.06
C ARG A 82 -5.23 0.26 19.70
N MET A 83 -3.99 0.63 19.39
CA MET A 83 -3.61 1.24 18.13
C MET A 83 -2.81 0.24 17.29
N LEU A 84 -3.36 -0.09 16.13
CA LEU A 84 -2.69 -0.92 15.13
C LEU A 84 -1.86 -0.01 14.23
N THR A 85 -0.59 -0.31 14.04
CA THR A 85 0.25 0.36 13.04
C THR A 85 0.61 -0.63 11.95
N ILE A 86 0.28 -0.29 10.71
CA ILE A 86 0.68 -1.00 9.49
C ILE A 86 1.66 -0.12 8.74
N ILE A 87 2.84 -0.65 8.49
CA ILE A 87 3.85 -0.02 7.66
C ILE A 87 3.83 -0.74 6.32
N ALA A 88 3.66 0.02 5.24
CA ALA A 88 3.60 -0.49 3.88
C ALA A 88 4.71 0.18 3.05
N GLU A 89 5.59 -0.61 2.45
CA GLU A 89 6.47 -0.09 1.40
C GLU A 89 5.63 0.19 0.14
N VAL A 90 5.82 1.36 -0.46
CA VAL A 90 5.12 1.75 -1.68
C VAL A 90 6.10 2.09 -2.80
N ASP A 91 5.82 1.55 -3.98
CA ASP A 91 6.53 1.84 -5.20
C ASP A 91 5.66 2.82 -6.00
N GLY A 92 6.05 4.09 -6.03
CA GLY A 92 5.37 5.15 -6.78
C GLY A 92 4.72 6.23 -5.93
N LEU A 93 4.79 7.47 -6.41
CA LEU A 93 4.15 8.62 -5.78
C LEU A 93 2.62 8.64 -5.95
N GLU A 94 2.11 7.87 -6.92
CA GLU A 94 0.68 7.72 -7.21
C GLU A 94 0.00 6.70 -6.29
N THR A 95 0.76 5.79 -5.66
CA THR A 95 0.21 4.71 -4.84
C THR A 95 -0.52 5.23 -3.59
N PRO A 96 0.06 6.14 -2.77
CA PRO A 96 -0.62 6.62 -1.57
C PRO A 96 -1.96 7.33 -1.83
N PRO A 97 -2.10 8.24 -2.82
CA PRO A 97 -3.39 8.84 -3.16
C PRO A 97 -4.46 7.82 -3.59
N LEU A 98 -4.06 6.75 -4.30
CA LEU A 98 -4.98 5.69 -4.71
C LEU A 98 -5.45 4.84 -3.53
N VAL A 99 -4.53 4.51 -2.62
CA VAL A 99 -4.84 3.81 -1.36
C VAL A 99 -5.79 4.66 -0.52
N GLU A 100 -5.47 5.93 -0.29
CA GLU A 100 -6.33 6.87 0.43
C GLU A 100 -7.75 6.89 -0.14
N ARG A 101 -7.86 7.08 -1.46
CA ARG A 101 -9.16 7.09 -2.14
C ARG A 101 -9.93 5.78 -1.94
N TYR A 102 -9.27 4.63 -2.03
CA TYR A 102 -9.91 3.33 -1.80
C TYR A 102 -10.45 3.23 -0.36
N LEU A 103 -9.65 3.64 0.62
CA LEU A 103 -10.00 3.58 2.04
C LEU A 103 -11.21 4.45 2.36
N PHE A 104 -11.27 5.69 1.84
CA PHE A 104 -12.34 6.64 2.20
C PHE A 104 -13.55 6.63 1.28
N SER A 105 -13.43 6.22 0.01
CA SER A 105 -14.55 6.22 -0.94
C SER A 105 -15.18 4.84 -1.18
N GLY A 106 -14.52 3.75 -0.78
CA GLY A 106 -15.01 2.38 -0.97
C GLY A 106 -15.21 1.98 -2.44
N LEU A 107 -14.75 2.81 -3.39
CA LEU A 107 -14.83 2.48 -4.80
C LEU A 107 -14.02 1.22 -5.07
N PRO A 108 -14.54 0.23 -5.81
CA PRO A 108 -13.87 -1.05 -6.00
C PRO A 108 -12.46 -0.84 -6.54
N GLY A 109 -11.50 -1.59 -6.01
CA GLY A 109 -10.12 -1.70 -6.50
C GLY A 109 -10.01 -2.19 -7.95
N ALA A 110 -11.08 -2.20 -8.74
CA ALA A 110 -11.10 -2.35 -10.19
C ALA A 110 -10.38 -1.19 -10.94
N ARG A 111 -9.72 -0.29 -10.19
CA ARG A 111 -8.68 0.64 -10.70
C ARG A 111 -7.32 0.51 -10.00
N MET A 112 -7.17 -0.39 -9.03
CA MET A 112 -5.87 -0.84 -8.51
C MET A 112 -5.36 -2.04 -9.32
N ALA A 113 -6.27 -2.86 -9.86
CA ALA A 113 -6.02 -3.72 -11.00
C ALA A 113 -6.51 -3.01 -12.27
N PHE A 114 -5.58 -2.46 -13.06
CA PHE A 114 -5.58 -2.26 -14.53
C PHE A 114 -4.90 -0.95 -14.94
N MET A 115 -3.79 -1.16 -15.66
CA MET A 115 -3.09 -0.23 -16.55
C MET A 115 -2.22 0.86 -15.89
N ALA A 116 -0.95 0.52 -15.63
CA ALA A 116 0.03 1.27 -16.40
C ALA A 116 -0.30 1.01 -17.88
N PRO A 117 -0.71 2.02 -18.67
CA PRO A 117 -0.56 1.87 -20.10
C PRO A 117 0.89 1.48 -20.27
N ARG A 118 1.15 0.37 -20.98
CA ARG A 118 2.50 0.11 -21.48
C ARG A 118 2.83 1.27 -22.39
N PHE A 119 3.39 2.34 -21.84
CA PHE A 119 4.19 3.27 -22.61
C PHE A 119 5.47 2.50 -22.90
N SER A 120 5.44 1.73 -24.00
CA SER A 120 6.64 1.42 -24.74
C SER A 120 7.30 2.75 -25.04
N SER A 121 8.38 3.06 -24.33
CA SER A 121 9.21 4.20 -24.67
C SER A 121 9.93 3.84 -25.99
N PRO A 122 9.84 4.68 -27.04
CA PRO A 122 10.31 4.33 -28.38
C PRO A 122 11.80 4.65 -28.56
N TRP A 123 12.68 4.02 -27.77
CA TRP A 123 14.13 4.24 -27.94
C TRP A 123 14.96 2.97 -28.18
N GLU A 124 14.35 1.82 -28.44
CA GLU A 124 15.08 0.69 -29.00
C GLU A 124 14.84 0.58 -30.51
N THR A 125 15.60 1.37 -31.27
CA THR A 125 16.07 0.97 -32.59
C THR A 125 17.30 1.81 -32.95
N GLN A 126 18.47 1.29 -32.60
CA GLN A 126 19.64 1.55 -33.41
C GLN A 126 20.40 0.22 -33.57
N PRO A 127 20.42 -0.37 -34.79
CA PRO A 127 21.23 -1.54 -35.05
C PRO A 127 22.69 -1.12 -35.19
N SER A 128 23.59 -2.00 -34.71
CA SER A 128 24.97 -2.08 -35.19
C SER A 128 25.04 -3.04 -36.36
#